data_AF-A0A9K3D6S4-F1
#
_entry.id   AF-A0A9K3D6S4-F1
#
_cell.length_a   1.000
_cell.length_b   1.000
_cell.length_c   1.000
_cell.angle_alpha   90.00
_cell.angle_beta   90.00
_cell.angle_gamma   90.00
#
_symmetry.space_group_name_H-M   'P 1'
#
loop_
_entity.id
_entity.type
_entity.pdbx_description
1 polymer ?
#
loop_
_entity_poly.entity_id
_entity_poly.type
_entity_poly.pdbx_seq_one_letter_code
_entity_poly.pdbx_strand_id
1 'polypeptide(L)'
;YTSHEAHPGYTDYVATRWYRSPELLLNTTDYGVSVDIWAIGCILGELLDGQPMFPGESEIDQLYIVQKVQGPLTRKQMERFLRNPRFVGIKFPDVSRPETLERRYYGKASRHALSIMKAMLQMDPELRPTPAQCLQHPYFESIRKTHQIQRLTTSPRESRPTSSSYSMTTTQRDRYIKVYMYVIVL
;
A
#
# COMPACT_ATOMS: atom_id res chain seq x y z
N TYR A 1 -18.54 -0.53 48.44
CA TYR A 1 -18.67 -1.14 47.11
C TYR A 1 -18.04 -0.19 46.10
N THR A 2 -16.78 -0.45 45.75
CA THR A 2 -15.97 0.37 44.83
C THR A 2 -16.07 -0.16 43.40
N SER A 3 -16.43 0.75 42.49
CA SER A 3 -16.01 0.89 41.08
C SER A 3 -15.73 -0.36 40.24
N HIS A 4 -16.48 -0.50 39.15
CA HIS A 4 -15.89 -0.68 37.83
C HIS A 4 -16.79 0.04 36.81
N GLU A 5 -16.48 1.32 36.57
CA GLU A 5 -16.87 2.00 35.34
C GLU A 5 -16.23 1.23 34.18
N ALA A 6 -17.04 0.55 33.39
CA ALA A 6 -16.60 0.05 32.10
C ALA A 6 -16.29 1.27 31.23
N HIS A 7 -15.01 1.58 31.05
CA HIS A 7 -14.58 2.49 30.00
C HIS A 7 -15.15 1.96 28.67
N PRO A 8 -15.97 2.73 27.95
CA PRO A 8 -16.45 2.32 26.64
C PRO A 8 -15.21 2.14 25.78
N GLY A 9 -14.94 0.88 25.44
CA GLY A 9 -13.74 0.45 24.75
C GLY A 9 -13.50 1.30 23.52
N TYR A 10 -12.25 1.75 23.38
CA TYR A 10 -11.70 2.17 22.11
C TYR A 10 -12.23 1.25 21.02
N THR A 11 -12.94 1.82 20.04
CA THR A 11 -13.36 1.06 18.87
C THR A 11 -12.10 0.45 18.27
N ASP A 12 -12.07 -0.88 18.10
CA ASP A 12 -10.93 -1.64 17.54
C ASP A 12 -10.75 -1.38 16.01
N TYR A 13 -11.17 -0.19 15.58
CA TYR A 13 -11.61 0.12 14.22
C TYR A 13 -11.29 1.57 13.86
N VAL A 14 -10.11 2.07 14.24
CA VAL A 14 -9.67 3.45 13.90
C VAL A 14 -8.70 3.47 12.69
N ALA A 15 -8.58 2.37 11.94
CA ALA A 15 -7.85 2.35 10.68
C ALA A 15 -8.69 1.72 9.57
N THR A 16 -8.83 2.44 8.45
CA THR A 16 -9.47 1.93 7.23
C THR A 16 -8.78 0.64 6.81
N ARG A 17 -9.51 -0.48 6.82
CA ARG A 17 -8.98 -1.83 6.57
C ARG A 17 -8.28 -1.98 5.22
N TRP A 18 -8.59 -1.09 4.28
CA TRP A 18 -8.16 -1.14 2.88
C TRP A 18 -6.64 -1.23 2.69
N TYR A 19 -5.87 -0.81 3.71
CA TYR A 19 -4.41 -0.82 3.70
C TYR A 19 -3.79 -1.97 4.52
N ARG A 20 -4.59 -2.82 5.19
CA ARG A 20 -4.07 -3.93 6.00
C ARG A 20 -3.54 -5.05 5.08
N SER A 21 -2.37 -5.56 5.40
CA SER A 21 -1.75 -6.69 4.69
C SER A 21 -2.48 -8.02 4.98
N PRO A 22 -2.31 -9.06 4.13
CA PRO A 22 -2.96 -10.35 4.33
C PRO A 22 -2.67 -10.97 5.69
N GLU A 23 -1.43 -10.88 6.18
CA GLU A 23 -1.04 -11.41 7.49
C GLU A 23 -1.68 -10.65 8.67
N LEU A 24 -1.89 -9.33 8.56
CA LEU A 24 -2.63 -8.57 9.56
C LEU A 24 -4.12 -8.97 9.59
N LEU A 25 -4.73 -9.19 8.42
CA LEU A 25 -6.13 -9.66 8.32
C LEU A 25 -6.32 -11.08 8.88
N LEU A 26 -5.26 -11.89 8.84
CA LEU A 26 -5.21 -13.22 9.44
C LEU A 26 -4.79 -13.19 10.92
N ASN A 27 -4.63 -11.99 11.50
CA ASN A 27 -4.37 -11.73 12.91
C ASN A 27 -3.07 -12.37 13.43
N THR A 28 -2.01 -12.30 12.63
CA THR A 28 -0.69 -12.70 13.10
C THR A 28 -0.14 -11.66 14.06
N THR A 29 0.34 -12.08 15.24
CA THR A 29 1.09 -11.22 16.17
C THR A 29 2.50 -10.89 15.68
N ASP A 30 2.99 -11.65 14.71
CA ASP A 30 4.34 -11.53 14.16
C ASP A 30 4.32 -10.62 12.92
N TYR A 31 4.03 -9.33 13.13
CA TYR A 31 4.17 -8.32 12.08
C TYR A 31 5.39 -7.43 12.31
N GLY A 32 5.93 -6.91 11.21
CA GLY A 32 7.06 -5.98 11.22
C GLY A 32 6.93 -5.00 10.05
N VAL A 33 8.04 -4.37 9.68
CA VAL A 33 8.10 -3.31 8.64
C VAL A 33 7.41 -3.70 7.32
N SER A 34 7.35 -5.00 6.99
CA SER A 34 6.68 -5.49 5.78
C SER A 34 5.20 -5.13 5.68
N VAL A 35 4.49 -4.93 6.79
CA VAL A 35 3.07 -4.52 6.77
C VAL A 35 2.90 -3.07 6.33
N ASP A 36 3.83 -2.21 6.74
CA ASP A 36 3.86 -0.81 6.32
C ASP A 36 4.19 -0.74 4.82
N ILE A 37 5.13 -1.57 4.35
CA ILE A 37 5.46 -1.66 2.92
C ILE A 37 4.24 -2.05 2.07
N TRP A 38 3.39 -2.96 2.56
CA TRP A 38 2.13 -3.29 1.89
C TRP A 38 1.18 -2.08 1.85
N ALA A 39 0.97 -1.42 2.99
CA ALA A 39 0.10 -0.25 3.08
C ALA A 39 0.56 0.88 2.13
N ILE A 40 1.87 1.12 2.05
CA ILE A 40 2.51 2.05 1.12
C ILE A 40 2.24 1.64 -0.34
N GLY A 41 2.30 0.35 -0.66
CA GLY A 41 1.92 -0.16 -1.99
C GLY A 41 0.46 0.13 -2.35
N CYS A 42 -0.46 -0.03 -1.39
CA CYS A 42 -1.88 0.32 -1.57
C CYS A 42 -2.05 1.82 -1.82
N ILE A 43 -1.40 2.67 -1.01
CA ILE A 43 -1.42 4.13 -1.14
C ILE A 43 -0.87 4.56 -2.51
N LEU A 44 0.24 3.97 -2.97
CA LEU A 44 0.80 4.25 -4.29
C LEU A 44 -0.24 4.03 -5.39
N GLY A 45 -0.95 2.91 -5.36
CA GLY A 45 -1.97 2.64 -6.37
C GLY A 45 -3.18 3.56 -6.27
N GLU A 46 -3.62 3.90 -5.07
CA GLU A 46 -4.70 4.87 -4.86
C GLU A 46 -4.31 6.26 -5.36
N LEU A 47 -3.06 6.69 -5.17
CA LEU A 47 -2.59 7.95 -5.73
C LEU A 47 -2.56 7.96 -7.26
N LEU A 48 -2.30 6.80 -7.89
CA LEU A 48 -2.20 6.67 -9.34
C LEU A 48 -3.55 6.76 -10.05
N ASP A 49 -4.61 6.13 -9.53
CA ASP A 49 -5.95 6.13 -10.16
C ASP A 49 -7.03 6.89 -9.38
N GLY A 50 -6.71 7.39 -8.18
CA GLY A 50 -7.60 8.14 -7.31
C GLY A 50 -8.65 7.29 -6.61
N GLN A 51 -8.52 5.96 -6.62
CA GLN A 51 -9.50 5.03 -6.05
C GLN A 51 -8.81 4.05 -5.09
N PRO A 52 -9.44 3.71 -3.96
CA PRO A 52 -8.90 2.71 -3.04
C PRO A 52 -8.54 1.42 -3.77
N MET A 53 -7.35 0.89 -3.52
CA MET A 53 -6.89 -0.31 -4.23
C MET A 53 -7.72 -1.53 -3.83
N PHE A 54 -7.97 -1.70 -2.54
CA PHE A 54 -8.67 -2.85 -1.97
C PHE A 54 -9.78 -2.41 -1.02
N PRO A 55 -10.95 -1.98 -1.53
CA PRO A 55 -12.04 -1.47 -0.71
C PRO A 55 -12.91 -2.59 -0.11
N GLY A 56 -12.37 -3.37 0.84
CA GLY A 56 -13.12 -4.47 1.47
C GLY A 56 -14.03 -4.03 2.63
N GLU A 57 -15.25 -4.57 2.64
CA GLU A 57 -16.28 -4.26 3.65
C GLU A 57 -16.04 -4.99 4.97
N SER A 58 -15.46 -6.20 4.91
CA SER A 58 -15.10 -7.05 6.05
C SER A 58 -13.67 -7.57 5.94
N GLU A 59 -13.15 -8.26 6.97
CA GLU A 59 -11.82 -8.92 6.89
C GLU A 59 -11.78 -10.00 5.80
N ILE A 60 -12.86 -10.77 5.68
CA ILE A 60 -13.00 -11.82 4.66
C ILE A 60 -13.10 -11.21 3.27
N ASP A 61 -13.92 -10.18 3.11
CA ASP A 61 -14.07 -9.49 1.84
C ASP A 61 -12.77 -8.81 1.42
N GLN A 62 -12.04 -8.21 2.37
CA GLN A 62 -10.70 -7.67 2.13
C GLN A 62 -9.73 -8.75 1.62
N LEU A 63 -9.67 -9.92 2.28
CA LEU A 63 -8.83 -11.04 1.83
C LEU A 63 -9.23 -11.55 0.44
N TYR A 64 -10.53 -11.56 0.13
CA TYR A 64 -11.03 -11.94 -1.19
C TYR A 64 -10.61 -10.95 -2.28
N ILE A 65 -10.83 -9.65 -2.06
CA ILE A 65 -10.46 -8.59 -3.01
C ILE A 65 -8.95 -8.58 -3.26
N VAL A 66 -8.14 -8.74 -2.21
CA VAL A 66 -6.69 -8.87 -2.36
C VAL A 66 -6.34 -10.06 -3.25
N GLN A 67 -6.93 -11.23 -3.01
CA GLN A 67 -6.66 -12.42 -3.82
C GLN A 67 -7.08 -12.28 -5.28
N LYS A 68 -8.15 -11.52 -5.56
CA LYS A 68 -8.60 -11.23 -6.93
C LYS A 68 -7.55 -10.47 -7.74
N VAL A 69 -6.68 -9.71 -7.08
CA VAL A 69 -5.64 -8.88 -7.72
C VAL A 69 -4.26 -9.52 -7.65
N GLN A 70 -3.84 -10.00 -6.47
CA GLN A 70 -2.48 -10.52 -6.22
C GLN A 70 -2.35 -12.03 -6.40
N GLY A 71 -3.48 -12.76 -6.48
CA GLY A 71 -3.48 -14.22 -6.49
C GLY A 71 -3.68 -14.81 -5.09
N PRO A 72 -3.63 -16.15 -4.97
CA PRO A 72 -4.05 -16.85 -3.76
C PRO A 72 -3.18 -16.52 -2.54
N LEU A 73 -3.74 -16.73 -1.35
CA LEU A 73 -2.96 -16.74 -0.10
C LEU A 73 -1.75 -17.67 -0.21
N THR A 74 -0.63 -17.28 0.39
CA THR A 74 0.51 -18.21 0.51
C THR A 74 0.11 -19.44 1.33
N ARG A 75 0.87 -20.54 1.23
CA ARG A 75 0.60 -21.75 2.02
C ARG A 75 0.49 -21.44 3.53
N LYS A 76 1.41 -20.66 4.08
CA LYS A 76 1.43 -20.24 5.49
C LYS A 76 0.19 -19.41 5.87
N GLN A 77 -0.24 -18.53 4.98
CA GLN A 77 -1.45 -17.72 5.17
C GLN A 77 -2.72 -18.57 5.09
N MET A 78 -2.79 -19.50 4.14
CA MET A 78 -3.91 -20.44 4.00
C MET A 78 -4.03 -21.36 5.23
N GLU A 79 -2.92 -21.90 5.73
CA GLU A 79 -2.91 -22.69 6.97
C GLU A 79 -3.45 -21.89 8.16
N ARG A 80 -3.08 -20.61 8.28
CA ARG A 80 -3.61 -19.71 9.33
C ARG A 80 -5.09 -19.41 9.13
N PHE A 81 -5.51 -19.18 7.89
CA PHE A 81 -6.91 -18.96 7.55
C PHE A 81 -7.78 -20.14 8.00
N LEU A 82 -7.38 -21.37 7.66
CA LEU A 82 -8.12 -22.59 8.00
C LEU A 82 -8.16 -22.89 9.50
N ARG A 83 -7.13 -22.47 10.26
CA ARG A 83 -7.06 -22.65 11.71
C ARG A 83 -7.80 -21.56 12.50
N ASN A 84 -8.16 -20.45 11.87
CA ASN A 84 -8.78 -19.32 12.56
C ASN A 84 -10.26 -19.61 12.81
N PRO A 85 -10.72 -19.68 14.08
CA PRO A 85 -12.12 -19.95 14.41
C PRO A 85 -13.11 -18.95 13.78
N ARG A 86 -12.67 -17.72 13.50
CA ARG A 86 -13.49 -16.68 12.84
C ARG A 86 -13.82 -17.00 11.39
N PHE A 87 -13.06 -17.89 10.74
CA PHE A 87 -13.18 -18.19 9.31
C PHE A 87 -13.66 -19.61 9.03
N VAL A 88 -14.06 -20.35 10.06
CA VAL A 88 -14.56 -21.73 9.92
C VAL A 88 -15.78 -21.77 9.00
N GLY A 89 -15.76 -22.67 8.02
CA GLY A 89 -16.84 -22.86 7.05
C GLY A 89 -16.89 -21.82 5.93
N ILE A 90 -16.01 -20.82 5.93
CA ILE A 90 -15.92 -19.81 4.87
C ILE A 90 -15.14 -20.37 3.70
N LYS A 91 -15.67 -20.17 2.49
CA LYS A 91 -14.98 -20.43 1.23
C LYS A 91 -14.88 -19.13 0.45
N PHE A 92 -13.71 -18.87 -0.12
CA PHE A 92 -13.56 -17.77 -1.06
C PHE A 92 -14.34 -18.07 -2.34
N PRO A 93 -15.02 -17.08 -2.94
CA PRO A 93 -15.56 -17.22 -4.28
C PRO A 93 -14.47 -17.56 -5.30
N ASP A 94 -14.85 -18.27 -6.36
CA ASP A 94 -13.92 -18.60 -7.44
C ASP A 94 -13.46 -17.33 -8.19
N VAL A 95 -12.15 -17.13 -8.23
CA VAL A 95 -11.52 -16.03 -8.99
C VAL A 95 -11.32 -16.47 -10.44
N SER A 96 -12.42 -16.50 -11.20
CA SER A 96 -12.39 -16.92 -12.61
C SER A 96 -11.79 -15.88 -13.56
N ARG A 97 -11.76 -14.60 -13.17
CA ARG A 97 -11.22 -13.49 -13.98
C ARG A 97 -10.40 -12.54 -13.10
N PRO A 98 -9.08 -12.77 -12.96
CA PRO A 98 -8.23 -11.93 -12.12
C PRO A 98 -8.20 -10.50 -12.64
N GLU A 99 -8.14 -9.54 -11.73
CA GLU A 99 -8.06 -8.13 -12.09
C GLU A 99 -6.65 -7.72 -12.49
N THR A 100 -5.63 -8.23 -11.79
CA THR A 100 -4.20 -7.91 -11.95
C THR A 100 -3.87 -6.41 -11.86
N LEU A 101 -2.70 -6.08 -11.33
CA LEU A 101 -2.25 -4.69 -11.26
C LEU A 101 -2.02 -4.12 -12.68
N GLU A 102 -1.51 -4.94 -13.59
CA GLU A 102 -1.21 -4.57 -14.98
C GLU A 102 -2.44 -4.05 -15.71
N ARG A 103 -3.56 -4.76 -15.60
CA ARG A 103 -4.80 -4.37 -16.26
C ARG A 103 -5.40 -3.12 -15.63
N ARG A 104 -5.41 -3.04 -14.29
CA ARG A 104 -5.99 -1.90 -13.57
C ARG A 104 -5.25 -0.58 -13.85
N TYR A 105 -3.93 -0.66 -13.93
CA TYR A 105 -3.05 0.50 -14.10
C TYR A 105 -2.52 0.70 -15.52
N TYR A 106 -3.06 -0.04 -16.51
CA TYR A 106 -2.73 0.16 -17.92
C TYR A 106 -3.00 1.61 -18.36
N GLY A 107 -1.98 2.27 -18.91
CA GLY A 107 -2.05 3.68 -19.31
C GLY A 107 -2.07 4.70 -18.15
N LYS A 108 -2.13 4.25 -16.89
CA LYS A 108 -2.16 5.11 -15.69
C LYS A 108 -0.82 5.13 -14.94
N ALA A 109 -0.09 4.03 -14.96
CA ALA A 109 1.19 3.89 -14.25
C ALA A 109 2.35 3.70 -15.22
N SER A 110 3.50 4.32 -14.91
CA SER A 110 4.75 4.01 -15.60
C SER A 110 5.21 2.57 -15.29
N ARG A 111 6.05 1.98 -16.15
CA ARG A 111 6.62 0.65 -15.91
C ARG A 111 7.33 0.55 -14.55
N HIS A 112 8.04 1.60 -14.15
CA HIS A 112 8.73 1.66 -12.86
C HIS A 112 7.76 1.78 -11.68
N ALA A 113 6.67 2.54 -11.82
CA ALA A 113 5.63 2.64 -10.79
C ALA A 113 4.95 1.29 -10.56
N LEU A 114 4.58 0.61 -11.65
CA LEU A 114 3.97 -0.71 -11.58
C LEU A 114 4.94 -1.76 -11.01
N SER A 115 6.22 -1.69 -11.38
CA SER A 115 7.27 -2.58 -10.87
C SER A 115 7.44 -2.46 -9.34
N ILE A 116 7.57 -1.24 -8.80
CA ILE A 116 7.73 -1.07 -7.35
C ILE A 116 6.45 -1.44 -6.59
N MET A 117 5.28 -1.11 -7.14
CA MET A 117 3.99 -1.47 -6.58
C MET A 117 3.85 -2.99 -6.44
N LYS A 118 4.22 -3.75 -7.47
CA LYS A 118 4.26 -5.22 -7.43
C LYS A 118 5.23 -5.76 -6.38
N ALA A 119 6.39 -5.12 -6.20
CA ALA A 119 7.35 -5.53 -5.18
C ALA A 119 6.81 -5.27 -3.76
N MET A 120 6.14 -4.14 -3.54
CA MET A 120 5.53 -3.78 -2.26
C MET A 120 4.32 -4.67 -1.90
N LEU A 121 3.55 -5.10 -2.89
CA LEU A 121 2.30 -5.87 -2.72
C LEU A 121 2.48 -7.39 -2.88
N GLN A 122 3.66 -7.92 -2.55
CA GLN A 122 3.86 -9.36 -2.50
C GLN A 122 3.00 -10.00 -1.39
N MET A 123 2.34 -11.12 -1.71
CA MET A 123 1.56 -11.87 -0.73
C MET A 123 2.43 -12.38 0.41
N ASP A 124 3.64 -12.84 0.11
CA ASP A 124 4.62 -13.21 1.12
C ASP A 124 5.31 -11.95 1.69
N PRO A 125 5.20 -11.67 3.00
CA PRO A 125 5.87 -10.52 3.62
C PRO A 125 7.39 -10.57 3.52
N GLU A 126 8.01 -11.76 3.43
CA GLU A 126 9.47 -11.91 3.34
C GLU A 126 10.02 -11.52 1.95
N LEU A 127 9.16 -11.50 0.93
CA LEU A 127 9.52 -11.07 -0.42
C LEU A 127 9.34 -9.56 -0.64
N ARG A 128 8.77 -8.85 0.35
CA ARG A 128 8.59 -7.40 0.25
C ARG A 128 9.93 -6.69 0.50
N PRO A 129 10.27 -5.65 -0.28
CA PRO A 129 11.49 -4.88 -0.08
C PRO A 129 11.46 -4.12 1.24
N THR A 130 12.64 -3.90 1.82
CA THR A 130 12.80 -2.96 2.94
C THR A 130 12.61 -1.51 2.46
N PRO A 131 12.34 -0.55 3.38
CA PRO A 131 12.25 0.86 3.01
C PRO A 131 13.50 1.36 2.26
N ALA A 132 14.69 0.96 2.71
CA ALA A 132 15.93 1.30 2.03
C ALA A 132 15.99 0.75 0.60
N GLN A 133 15.54 -0.49 0.37
CA GLN A 133 15.47 -1.09 -0.97
C GLN A 133 14.42 -0.37 -1.84
N CYS A 134 13.27 0.01 -1.28
CA CYS A 134 12.26 0.82 -1.96
C CYS A 134 12.85 2.14 -2.46
N LEU A 135 13.54 2.90 -1.59
CA LEU A 135 14.14 4.19 -1.95
C LEU A 135 15.18 4.08 -3.06
N GLN A 136 15.85 2.92 -3.20
CA GLN A 136 16.82 2.66 -4.27
C GLN A 136 16.19 2.20 -5.59
N HIS A 137 14.90 1.84 -5.60
CA HIS A 137 14.20 1.40 -6.80
C HIS A 137 14.26 2.47 -7.92
N PRO A 138 14.35 2.07 -9.21
CA PRO A 138 14.38 3.01 -10.35
C PRO A 138 13.23 4.02 -10.40
N TYR A 139 12.08 3.69 -9.78
CA TYR A 139 10.94 4.61 -9.66
C TYR A 139 11.31 5.95 -9.00
N PHE A 140 12.22 5.94 -8.02
CA PHE A 140 12.67 7.12 -7.29
C PHE A 140 13.97 7.73 -7.81
N GLU A 141 14.55 7.23 -8.91
CA GLU A 141 15.86 7.67 -9.40
C GLU A 141 15.93 9.18 -9.66
N SER A 142 14.87 9.75 -10.26
CA SER A 142 14.79 11.20 -10.52
C SER A 142 14.77 12.02 -9.23
N ILE A 143 14.13 11.51 -8.17
CA ILE A 143 14.06 12.19 -6.87
C ILE A 143 15.40 12.12 -6.16
N ARG A 144 16.07 10.96 -6.15
CA ARG A 144 17.41 10.79 -5.60
C ARG A 144 18.42 11.74 -6.26
N LYS A 145 18.41 11.81 -7.61
CA LYS A 145 19.26 12.75 -8.37
C LYS A 145 18.99 14.20 -7.99
N THR A 146 17.71 14.58 -7.83
CA THR A 146 17.34 15.95 -7.43
C THR A 146 17.79 16.29 -6.01
N HIS A 147 17.60 15.38 -5.05
CA HIS A 147 18.06 15.56 -3.66
C HIS A 147 19.59 15.65 -3.55
N GLN A 148 20.32 14.88 -4.35
CA GLN A 148 21.78 14.96 -4.42
C GLN A 148 22.23 16.31 -4.98
N ILE A 149 21.60 16.79 -6.05
CA ILE A 149 21.90 18.12 -6.63
C ILE A 149 21.61 19.23 -5.61
N GLN A 150 20.45 19.21 -4.95
CA GLN A 150 20.12 20.23 -3.93
C GLN A 150 21.12 20.25 -2.77
N ARG A 151 21.61 19.09 -2.30
CA ARG A 151 22.67 19.03 -1.28
C ARG A 151 24.01 19.60 -1.75
N LEU A 152 24.28 19.56 -3.06
CA LEU A 152 25.48 20.12 -3.68
C LEU A 152 25.34 21.62 -3.99
N THR A 153 24.11 22.15 -4.09
CA THR A 153 23.84 23.51 -4.59
C THR A 153 23.20 24.47 -3.58
N THR A 154 23.08 24.15 -2.29
CA THR A 154 22.47 25.07 -1.31
C THR A 154 23.30 26.34 -1.08
N SER A 155 22.94 27.39 -1.83
CA SER A 155 22.87 28.80 -1.42
C SER A 155 21.40 29.24 -1.50
N PRO A 156 20.86 30.01 -0.53
CA PRO A 156 19.42 30.22 -0.39
C PRO A 156 18.91 31.43 -1.20
N ARG A 157 18.11 31.18 -2.25
CA ARG A 157 17.10 32.14 -2.72
C ARG A 157 15.88 31.42 -3.29
N GLU A 158 14.78 31.45 -2.54
CA GLU A 158 13.45 31.05 -3.00
C GLU A 158 12.67 32.26 -3.53
N SER A 159 12.05 32.10 -4.69
CA SER A 159 10.90 32.92 -5.11
C SER A 159 9.75 32.00 -5.47
N ARG A 160 8.60 32.19 -4.81
CA ARG A 160 7.36 31.44 -5.02
C ARG A 160 6.65 31.87 -6.32
N PRO A 161 6.08 30.95 -7.11
CA PRO A 161 5.02 31.29 -8.05
C PRO A 161 3.64 31.12 -7.41
N THR A 162 2.73 31.99 -7.85
CA THR A 162 1.33 32.13 -7.45
C THR A 162 0.40 31.09 -8.07
N SER A 163 -0.76 30.92 -7.44
CA SER A 163 -1.82 29.96 -7.74
C SER A 163 -2.55 30.21 -9.05
N SER A 164 -2.69 29.16 -9.87
CA SER A 164 -3.70 29.04 -10.93
C SER A 164 -4.35 27.66 -10.86
N SER A 165 -5.62 27.55 -11.25
CA SER A 165 -6.42 26.33 -11.19
C SER A 165 -5.77 25.19 -11.98
N TYR A 166 -5.43 24.12 -11.27
CA TYR A 166 -4.59 23.05 -11.81
C TYR A 166 -5.43 21.90 -12.39
N SER A 167 -5.43 21.76 -13.72
CA SER A 167 -5.42 20.42 -14.32
C SER A 167 -3.95 20.00 -14.46
N MET A 168 -3.47 19.16 -13.54
CA MET A 168 -2.10 18.64 -13.63
C MET A 168 -1.96 17.73 -14.85
N THR A 169 -0.92 17.95 -15.65
CA THR A 169 -0.52 16.99 -16.69
C THR A 169 -0.11 15.66 -16.04
N THR A 170 -0.23 14.55 -16.77
CA THR A 170 0.15 13.20 -16.28
C THR A 170 1.60 13.17 -15.76
N THR A 171 2.51 13.88 -16.41
CA THR A 171 3.92 14.00 -16.01
C THR A 171 4.09 14.79 -14.70
N GLN A 172 3.35 15.88 -14.52
CA GLN A 172 3.38 16.65 -13.27
C GLN A 172 2.81 15.81 -12.12
N ARG A 173 1.69 15.11 -12.34
CA ARG A 173 1.07 14.22 -11.35
C ARG A 173 2.03 13.10 -10.91
N ASP A 174 2.69 12.40 -11.84
CA ASP A 174 3.68 11.36 -11.52
C ASP A 174 4.85 11.91 -10.68
N ARG A 175 5.30 13.14 -10.96
CA ARG A 175 6.35 13.79 -10.15
C ARG A 175 5.88 14.05 -8.71
N TYR A 176 4.66 14.56 -8.51
CA TYR A 176 4.12 14.78 -7.16
C TYR A 176 3.95 13.47 -6.39
N ILE A 177 3.42 12.42 -7.03
CA ILE A 177 3.29 11.09 -6.42
C ILE A 177 4.66 10.56 -6.00
N LYS A 178 5.69 10.65 -6.86
CA LYS A 178 7.05 10.24 -6.53
C LYS A 178 7.61 10.97 -5.31
N VAL A 179 7.43 12.29 -5.22
CA VAL A 179 7.90 13.08 -4.07
C VAL A 179 7.18 12.66 -2.80
N TYR A 180 5.85 12.58 -2.84
CA TYR A 180 5.04 12.20 -1.69
C TYR A 180 5.38 10.79 -1.18
N MET A 181 5.51 9.83 -2.10
CA MET A 181 5.90 8.46 -1.79
C MET A 181 7.34 8.37 -1.27
N TYR A 182 8.26 9.17 -1.81
CA TYR A 182 9.64 9.22 -1.31
C TYR A 182 9.69 9.69 0.15
N VAL A 183 8.85 10.66 0.53
CA VAL A 183 8.73 11.14 1.92
C VAL A 183 8.09 10.09 2.83
N ILE A 184 7.09 9.35 2.36
CA ILE A 184 6.45 8.28 3.14
C ILE A 184 7.41 7.12 3.43
N VAL A 185 8.31 6.81 2.50
CA VAL A 185 9.24 5.67 2.61
C VAL A 185 10.52 6.02 3.38
N LEU A 186 10.90 7.29 3.44
CA LEU A 186 12.05 7.81 4.21
C LEU A 186 11.85 7.68 5.72
#